data_AF-A0A520F4P6-F1
#
_entry.id   AF-A0A520F4P6-F1
#
_cell.length_a   1.000
_cell.length_b   1.000
_cell.length_c   1.000
_cell.angle_alpha   90.00
_cell.angle_beta   90.00
_cell.angle_gamma   90.00
#
_symmetry.space_group_name_H-M   'P 1'
#
loop_
_entity.id
_entity.type
_entity.pdbx_description
1 polymer ?
#
loop_
_entity_poly.entity_id
_entity_poly.type
_entity_poly.pdbx_seq_one_letter_code
_entity_poly.pdbx_strand_id
1 'polypeptide(L)'
;MSEYSEKHSVARLVGAPPGYVGYEAGGQLTEAVRRRPYTVVLFDEVEKAHPDVFDILLAVLDEGRLTDGQGRTVDFRNTILILTSNLGAGGSREQVMDAVRRAFKPEFINRLDDVVIFDPLTEGQLESIVDIQLDQLSRRLAARRLTLDVSDSARFWLAVRGYDPMYGARPLRRLIQQAIGDQLAKLLLAGDVKDGDTVPVKVSETGDALVLG
;
A
#
# COMPACT_ATOMS: atom_id res chain seq x y z
N MET A 1 3.47 10.87 0.73
CA MET A 1 4.22 12.14 0.55
C MET A 1 3.55 13.34 1.19
N SER A 2 2.43 13.15 1.90
CA SER A 2 1.68 14.21 2.60
C SER A 2 2.49 14.97 3.66
N GLU A 3 3.51 14.35 4.26
CA GLU A 3 4.45 15.01 5.19
C GLU A 3 5.40 16.01 4.52
N TYR A 4 5.41 16.03 3.18
CA TYR A 4 6.25 16.88 2.34
C TYR A 4 5.45 17.92 1.55
N SER A 5 4.25 18.27 2.01
CA SER A 5 3.34 19.21 1.34
C SER A 5 3.76 20.68 1.50
N GLU A 6 4.56 21.00 2.52
CA GLU A 6 5.03 22.35 2.79
C GLU A 6 6.49 22.55 2.35
N LYS A 7 6.81 23.74 1.85
CA LYS A 7 8.17 24.05 1.37
C LYS A 7 9.29 23.74 2.37
N HIS A 8 9.11 24.07 3.65
CA HIS A 8 10.13 23.83 4.68
C HIS A 8 10.36 22.35 4.97
N SER A 9 9.35 21.52 4.75
CA SER A 9 9.44 20.08 4.98
C SER A 9 10.31 19.36 3.95
N VAL A 10 10.45 19.93 2.74
CA VAL A 10 11.28 19.40 1.64
C VAL A 10 12.75 19.33 2.03
N ALA A 11 13.24 20.31 2.80
CA ALA A 11 14.61 20.32 3.30
C ALA A 11 14.93 19.10 4.18
N ARG A 12 13.94 18.43 4.80
CA ARG A 12 14.18 17.20 5.56
C ARG A 12 14.54 16.01 4.66
N LEU A 13 14.09 16.02 3.41
CA LEU A 13 14.34 14.94 2.45
C LEU A 13 15.83 14.92 2.04
N VAL A 14 16.39 16.10 1.78
CA VAL A 14 17.74 16.28 1.19
C VAL A 14 18.78 16.81 2.19
N GLY A 15 18.33 17.38 3.31
CA GLY A 15 19.16 18.00 4.33
C GLY A 15 18.98 19.51 4.36
N ALA A 16 19.00 20.09 5.56
CA ALA A 16 18.92 21.54 5.71
C ALA A 16 20.18 22.21 5.14
N PRO A 17 20.08 23.41 4.52
CA PRO A 17 21.25 24.15 4.06
C PRO A 17 22.09 24.67 5.25
N PRO A 18 23.35 25.07 5.00
CA PRO A 18 24.23 25.63 6.04
C PRO A 18 23.57 26.81 6.77
N GLY A 19 23.60 26.77 8.11
CA GLY A 19 23.06 27.84 8.96
C GLY A 19 21.64 27.62 9.48
N TYR A 20 20.99 26.49 9.18
CA TYR A 20 19.68 26.12 9.70
C TYR A 20 19.75 24.99 10.74
N VAL A 21 18.78 24.96 11.66
CA VAL A 21 18.66 23.88 12.65
C VAL A 21 18.49 22.53 11.94
N GLY A 22 19.32 21.54 12.31
CA GLY A 22 19.34 20.23 11.66
C GLY A 22 20.37 20.10 10.53
N TYR A 23 21.21 21.12 10.28
CA TYR A 23 22.30 21.07 9.30
C TYR A 23 23.27 19.88 9.48
N GLU A 24 23.53 19.45 10.73
CA GLU A 24 24.41 18.30 11.00
C GLU A 24 23.77 16.95 10.58
N ALA A 25 22.44 16.88 10.52
CA ALA A 25 21.72 15.71 10.04
C ALA A 25 21.62 15.77 8.51
N GLY A 26 22.17 14.77 7.82
CA GLY A 26 21.95 14.60 6.39
C GLY A 26 20.46 14.38 6.06
N GLY A 27 20.10 14.55 4.80
CA GLY A 27 18.72 14.34 4.35
C GLY A 27 18.25 12.90 4.59
N GLN A 28 16.97 12.73 4.91
CA GLN A 28 16.39 11.42 5.15
C GLN A 28 16.55 10.49 3.94
N LEU A 29 16.32 11.01 2.72
CA LEU A 29 16.45 10.25 1.48
C LEU A 29 17.91 10.03 1.12
N THR A 30 18.71 11.11 1.15
CA THR A 30 20.13 11.06 0.75
C THR A 30 20.94 10.15 1.66
N GLU A 31 20.74 10.18 2.99
CA GLU A 31 21.42 9.28 3.91
C GLU A 31 20.95 7.82 3.77
N ALA A 32 19.66 7.59 3.52
CA ALA A 32 19.14 6.23 3.34
C ALA A 32 19.79 5.54 2.13
N VAL A 33 19.83 6.23 0.98
CA VAL A 33 20.42 5.70 -0.26
C VAL A 33 21.95 5.64 -0.16
N ARG A 34 22.61 6.64 0.44
CA ARG A 34 24.07 6.62 0.65
C ARG A 34 24.51 5.40 1.47
N ARG A 35 23.74 5.01 2.49
CA ARG A 35 24.04 3.84 3.34
C ARG A 35 23.71 2.53 2.66
N ARG A 36 22.68 2.51 1.80
CA ARG A 36 22.20 1.30 1.09
C ARG A 36 21.85 1.65 -0.36
N PRO A 37 22.84 1.68 -1.27
CA PRO A 37 22.63 2.09 -2.67
C PRO A 37 21.76 1.12 -3.47
N TYR A 38 21.69 -0.15 -3.07
CA TYR A 38 20.86 -1.18 -3.70
C TYR A 38 19.53 -1.31 -2.93
N THR A 39 18.61 -0.37 -3.17
CA THR A 39 17.34 -0.33 -2.47
C THR A 39 16.19 0.03 -3.41
N VAL A 40 14.98 -0.32 -2.99
CA VAL A 40 13.74 0.23 -3.56
C VAL A 40 13.36 1.44 -2.72
N VAL A 41 13.07 2.57 -3.37
CA VAL A 41 12.52 3.77 -2.73
C VAL A 41 11.10 3.96 -3.23
N LEU A 42 10.15 3.95 -2.30
CA LEU A 42 8.74 4.16 -2.58
C LEU A 42 8.33 5.58 -2.17
N PHE A 43 7.86 6.36 -3.14
CA PHE A 43 7.18 7.62 -2.91
C PHE A 43 5.68 7.39 -3.04
N ASP A 44 5.00 7.32 -1.90
CA ASP A 44 3.55 7.07 -1.85
C ASP A 44 2.75 8.37 -1.98
N GLU A 45 1.64 8.38 -2.72
CA GLU A 45 0.75 9.54 -2.91
C GLU A 45 1.51 10.83 -3.34
N VAL A 46 2.30 10.74 -4.41
CA VAL A 46 3.20 11.82 -4.83
C VAL A 46 2.48 13.11 -5.17
N GLU A 47 1.22 13.05 -5.61
CA GLU A 47 0.40 14.23 -5.92
C GLU A 47 0.17 15.18 -4.73
N LYS A 48 0.40 14.71 -3.50
CA LYS A 48 0.26 15.52 -2.28
C LYS A 48 1.55 16.25 -1.89
N ALA A 49 2.66 15.98 -2.57
CA ALA A 49 3.95 16.59 -2.29
C ALA A 49 3.99 18.06 -2.77
N HIS A 50 4.82 18.87 -2.12
CA HIS A 50 5.13 20.21 -2.59
C HIS A 50 5.85 20.16 -3.95
N PRO A 51 5.60 21.09 -4.90
CA PRO A 51 6.25 21.13 -6.20
C PRO A 51 7.80 21.00 -6.18
N ASP A 52 8.46 21.67 -5.22
CA ASP A 52 9.92 21.61 -5.04
C ASP A 52 10.47 20.18 -4.83
N VAL A 53 9.64 19.22 -4.40
CA VAL A 53 10.05 17.80 -4.32
C VAL A 53 10.31 17.23 -5.72
N PHE A 54 9.51 17.60 -6.71
CA PHE A 54 9.69 17.10 -8.08
C PHE A 54 10.94 17.69 -8.72
N ASP A 55 11.29 18.94 -8.41
CA ASP A 55 12.53 19.55 -8.91
C ASP A 55 13.77 18.79 -8.40
N ILE A 56 13.72 18.28 -7.16
CA ILE A 56 14.75 17.39 -6.60
C ILE A 56 14.76 16.03 -7.30
N LEU A 57 13.58 15.44 -7.53
CA LEU A 57 13.47 14.14 -8.19
C LEU A 57 13.91 14.19 -9.66
N LEU A 58 13.71 15.31 -10.36
CA LEU A 58 14.20 15.49 -11.73
C LEU A 58 15.71 15.28 -11.82
N ALA A 59 16.50 15.84 -10.89
CA ALA A 59 17.94 15.63 -10.86
C ALA A 59 18.30 14.14 -10.69
N VAL A 60 17.54 13.43 -9.84
CA VAL A 60 17.73 12.00 -9.62
C VAL A 60 17.39 11.19 -10.87
N LEU A 61 16.26 11.48 -11.52
CA LEU A 61 15.80 10.77 -12.70
C LEU A 61 16.68 11.03 -13.93
N ASP A 62 17.25 12.24 -14.05
CA ASP A 62 18.08 12.63 -15.19
C ASP A 62 19.53 12.14 -15.03
N GLU A 63 20.16 12.42 -13.90
CA GLU A 63 21.60 12.18 -13.70
C GLU A 63 21.90 10.92 -12.88
N GLY A 64 20.89 10.31 -12.26
CA GLY A 64 21.07 9.21 -11.32
C GLY A 64 21.80 9.65 -10.05
N ARG A 65 21.82 10.94 -9.73
CA ARG A 65 22.55 11.50 -8.59
C ARG A 65 21.77 12.63 -7.92
N LEU A 66 22.03 12.82 -6.63
CA LEU A 66 21.49 13.95 -5.86
C LEU A 66 22.56 14.52 -4.94
N THR A 67 22.72 15.83 -4.95
CA THR A 67 23.62 16.51 -4.01
C THR A 67 22.82 16.98 -2.79
N ASP A 68 23.28 16.58 -1.61
CA ASP A 68 22.62 16.93 -0.35
C ASP A 68 22.93 18.36 0.11
N GLY A 69 22.25 18.83 1.17
CA GLY A 69 22.48 20.17 1.73
C GLY A 69 23.89 20.41 2.29
N GLN A 70 24.70 19.35 2.47
CA GLN A 70 26.09 19.38 2.89
C GLN A 70 27.07 19.33 1.69
N GLY A 71 26.56 19.32 0.45
CA GLY A 71 27.36 19.25 -0.77
C GLY A 71 27.85 17.85 -1.12
N ARG A 72 27.33 16.80 -0.46
CA ARG A 72 27.69 15.41 -0.78
C ARG A 72 26.81 14.89 -1.90
N THR A 73 27.44 14.35 -2.93
CA THR A 73 26.71 13.69 -4.03
C THR A 73 26.43 12.23 -3.69
N VAL A 74 25.15 11.85 -3.72
CA VAL A 74 24.63 10.50 -3.50
C VAL A 74 24.23 9.89 -4.84
N ASP A 75 24.60 8.63 -5.05
CA ASP A 75 24.36 7.89 -6.30
C ASP A 75 23.07 7.05 -6.19
N PHE A 76 22.17 7.20 -7.16
CA PHE A 76 20.89 6.52 -7.28
C PHE A 76 20.84 5.52 -8.44
N ARG A 77 21.94 5.34 -9.20
CA ARG A 77 21.97 4.48 -10.39
C ARG A 77 21.67 2.99 -10.12
N ASN A 78 21.76 2.56 -8.85
CA ASN A 78 21.43 1.20 -8.41
C ASN A 78 20.13 1.13 -7.58
N THR A 79 19.34 2.20 -7.60
CA THR A 79 18.11 2.35 -6.83
C THR A 79 16.92 2.22 -7.76
N ILE A 80 15.89 1.48 -7.34
CA ILE A 80 14.59 1.46 -8.04
C ILE A 80 13.68 2.49 -7.37
N LEU A 81 13.22 3.48 -8.13
CA LEU A 81 12.23 4.44 -7.67
C LEU A 81 10.83 4.00 -8.08
N ILE A 82 9.92 3.89 -7.12
CA ILE A 82 8.51 3.60 -7.36
C ILE A 82 7.71 4.79 -6.85
N LEU A 83 6.86 5.35 -7.70
CA LEU A 83 5.96 6.44 -7.37
C LEU A 83 4.53 5.93 -7.48
N THR A 84 3.71 6.21 -6.47
CA THR A 84 2.28 5.88 -6.49
C THR A 84 1.46 7.15 -6.50
N SER A 85 0.30 7.10 -7.16
CA SER A 85 -0.63 8.20 -7.18
C SER A 85 -2.06 7.70 -7.27
N ASN A 86 -2.99 8.42 -6.63
CA ASN A 86 -4.42 8.15 -6.74
C ASN A 86 -5.13 9.09 -7.75
N LEU A 87 -4.37 9.81 -8.58
CA LEU A 87 -4.93 10.71 -9.58
C LEU A 87 -5.77 9.96 -10.61
N GLY A 88 -6.97 10.49 -10.85
CA GLY A 88 -7.89 9.91 -11.84
C GLY A 88 -8.50 8.58 -11.42
N ALA A 89 -8.43 8.19 -10.14
CA ALA A 89 -9.01 6.96 -9.63
C ALA A 89 -10.48 6.79 -10.07
N GLY A 90 -10.80 5.61 -10.63
CA GLY A 90 -12.12 5.28 -11.15
C GLY A 90 -12.43 5.81 -12.57
N GLY A 91 -11.51 6.55 -13.18
CA GLY A 91 -11.64 7.02 -14.57
C GLY A 91 -11.10 6.01 -15.61
N SER A 92 -11.39 6.29 -16.89
CA SER A 92 -10.75 5.59 -18.00
C SER A 92 -9.25 5.89 -18.06
N ARG A 93 -8.49 5.07 -18.78
CA ARG A 93 -7.05 5.30 -19.03
C ARG A 93 -6.73 6.71 -19.53
N GLU A 94 -7.57 7.25 -20.40
CA GLU A 94 -7.42 8.62 -20.92
C GLU A 94 -7.66 9.66 -19.82
N GLN A 95 -8.71 9.50 -19.02
CA GLN A 95 -9.02 10.40 -17.90
C GLN A 95 -7.93 10.39 -16.83
N VAL A 96 -7.36 9.21 -16.54
CA VAL A 96 -6.21 9.06 -15.63
C VAL A 96 -5.00 9.81 -16.17
N MET A 97 -4.63 9.58 -17.43
CA MET A 97 -3.48 10.26 -18.04
C MET A 97 -3.67 11.78 -18.13
N ASP A 98 -4.89 12.26 -18.35
CA ASP A 98 -5.20 13.69 -18.32
C ASP A 98 -5.08 14.28 -16.92
N ALA A 99 -5.46 13.53 -15.87
CA ALA A 99 -5.25 13.96 -14.49
C ALA A 99 -3.76 14.01 -14.14
N VAL A 100 -2.98 13.02 -14.56
CA VAL A 100 -1.52 12.99 -14.40
C VAL A 100 -0.86 14.18 -15.11
N ARG A 101 -1.23 14.47 -16.37
CA ARG A 101 -0.70 15.61 -17.14
C ARG A 101 -1.09 16.98 -16.56
N ARG A 102 -2.21 17.06 -15.83
CA ARG A 102 -2.61 18.28 -15.13
C ARG A 102 -1.87 18.48 -13.81
N ALA A 103 -1.56 17.39 -13.11
CA ALA A 103 -0.88 17.43 -11.81
C ALA A 103 0.63 17.58 -11.93
N PHE A 104 1.25 16.96 -12.93
CA PHE A 104 2.70 16.95 -13.11
C PHE A 104 3.10 17.65 -14.41
N LYS A 105 4.22 18.37 -14.35
CA LYS A 105 4.79 19.02 -15.53
C LYS A 105 5.26 17.95 -16.55
N PRO A 106 5.17 18.21 -17.86
CA PRO A 106 5.62 17.27 -18.89
C PRO A 106 7.08 16.82 -18.74
N GLU A 107 7.96 17.72 -18.28
CA GLU A 107 9.38 17.40 -18.00
C GLU A 107 9.56 16.26 -16.99
N PHE A 108 8.68 16.17 -15.99
CA PHE A 108 8.74 15.08 -15.00
C PHE A 108 8.23 13.76 -15.59
N ILE A 109 7.10 13.81 -16.29
CA ILE A 109 6.49 12.61 -16.89
C ILE A 109 7.43 11.98 -17.92
N ASN A 110 8.10 12.81 -18.72
CA ASN A 110 9.03 12.36 -19.76
C ASN A 110 10.33 11.72 -19.22
N ARG A 111 10.53 11.73 -17.89
CA ARG A 111 11.68 11.12 -17.21
C ARG A 111 11.32 9.82 -16.48
N LEU A 112 10.04 9.47 -16.46
CA LEU A 112 9.62 8.17 -15.97
C LEU A 112 9.83 7.14 -17.07
N ASP A 113 10.37 5.97 -16.71
CA ASP A 113 10.55 4.86 -17.65
C ASP A 113 9.22 4.31 -18.15
N ASP A 114 8.24 4.15 -17.26
CA ASP A 114 6.90 3.67 -17.58
C ASP A 114 5.85 4.24 -16.60
N VAL A 115 4.63 4.40 -17.09
CA VAL A 115 3.46 4.80 -16.29
C VAL A 115 2.45 3.66 -16.33
N VAL A 116 2.43 2.88 -15.26
CA VAL A 116 1.55 1.71 -15.11
C VAL A 116 0.22 2.15 -14.49
N ILE A 117 -0.86 1.93 -15.23
CA ILE A 117 -2.23 2.16 -14.75
C ILE A 117 -2.80 0.81 -14.34
N PHE A 118 -3.31 0.74 -13.10
CA PHE A 118 -3.88 -0.48 -12.53
C PHE A 118 -5.36 -0.56 -12.89
N ASP A 119 -5.76 -1.72 -13.41
CA ASP A 119 -7.16 -2.02 -13.67
C ASP A 119 -7.90 -2.33 -12.36
N PRO A 120 -9.21 -2.07 -12.28
CA PRO A 120 -10.05 -2.54 -11.18
C PRO A 120 -9.98 -4.06 -11.04
N LEU A 121 -10.10 -4.55 -9.80
CA LEU A 121 -10.10 -5.97 -9.51
C LEU A 121 -11.34 -6.65 -10.10
N THR A 122 -11.15 -7.77 -10.79
CA THR A 122 -12.25 -8.63 -11.23
C THR A 122 -12.76 -9.50 -10.06
N GLU A 123 -13.96 -10.05 -10.20
CA GLU A 123 -14.54 -10.95 -9.19
C GLU A 123 -13.62 -12.13 -8.86
N GLY A 124 -13.05 -12.81 -9.88
CA GLY A 124 -12.11 -13.91 -9.66
C GLY A 124 -10.78 -13.49 -8.99
N GLN A 125 -10.32 -12.26 -9.24
CA GLN A 125 -9.16 -11.71 -8.53
C GLN A 125 -9.49 -11.40 -7.07
N LEU A 126 -10.71 -10.93 -6.79
CA LEU A 126 -11.17 -10.71 -5.42
C LEU A 126 -11.25 -12.01 -4.63
N GLU A 127 -11.80 -13.07 -5.22
CA GLU A 127 -11.80 -14.41 -4.59
C GLU A 127 -10.38 -14.89 -4.26
N SER A 128 -9.44 -14.72 -5.19
CA SER A 128 -8.03 -15.05 -4.95
C SER A 128 -7.43 -14.25 -3.79
N ILE A 129 -7.82 -12.98 -3.64
CA ILE A 129 -7.39 -12.14 -2.50
C ILE A 129 -8.04 -12.62 -1.20
N VAL A 130 -9.31 -13.05 -1.23
CA VAL A 130 -9.99 -13.67 -0.08
C VAL A 130 -9.20 -14.88 0.38
N ASP A 131 -8.77 -15.76 -0.53
CA ASP A 131 -7.99 -16.95 -0.18
C ASP A 131 -6.66 -16.60 0.48
N ILE A 132 -5.95 -15.57 -0.01
CA ILE A 132 -4.71 -15.09 0.62
C ILE A 132 -4.99 -14.60 2.06
N GLN A 133 -6.08 -13.88 2.29
CA GLN A 133 -6.43 -13.38 3.62
C GLN A 133 -6.88 -14.51 4.57
N LEU A 134 -7.63 -15.50 4.04
CA LEU A 134 -8.03 -16.68 4.78
C LEU A 134 -6.82 -17.54 5.16
N ASP A 135 -5.84 -17.72 4.26
CA ASP A 135 -4.60 -18.42 4.57
C ASP A 135 -3.80 -17.71 5.68
N GLN A 136 -3.74 -16.38 5.66
CA GLN A 136 -3.13 -15.60 6.74
C GLN A 136 -3.86 -15.77 8.08
N LEU A 137 -5.19 -15.91 8.07
CA LEU A 137 -5.96 -16.22 9.28
C LEU A 137 -5.69 -17.66 9.74
N SER A 138 -5.73 -18.64 8.83
CA SER A 138 -5.44 -20.05 9.10
C SER A 138 -4.06 -20.26 9.70
N ARG A 139 -3.02 -19.58 9.19
CA ARG A 139 -1.67 -19.62 9.77
C ARG A 139 -1.61 -19.12 11.21
N ARG A 140 -2.41 -18.10 11.56
CA ARG A 140 -2.51 -17.61 12.95
C ARG A 140 -3.21 -18.62 13.86
N LEU A 141 -4.24 -19.28 13.34
CA LEU A 141 -5.02 -20.29 14.07
C LEU A 141 -4.28 -21.63 14.23
N ALA A 142 -3.32 -21.92 13.35
CA ALA A 142 -2.47 -23.11 13.42
C ALA A 142 -1.70 -23.23 14.76
N ALA A 143 -1.40 -22.12 15.43
CA ALA A 143 -0.78 -22.14 16.77
C ALA A 143 -1.65 -22.88 17.82
N ARG A 144 -2.97 -22.93 17.59
CA ARG A 144 -3.96 -23.66 18.41
C ARG A 144 -4.47 -24.93 17.73
N ARG A 145 -3.83 -25.35 16.62
CA ARG A 145 -4.24 -26.50 15.79
C ARG A 145 -5.68 -26.41 15.25
N LEU A 146 -6.24 -25.20 15.21
CA LEU A 146 -7.56 -24.97 14.64
C LEU A 146 -7.46 -24.92 13.13
N THR A 147 -8.41 -25.56 12.46
CA THR A 147 -8.53 -25.54 10.99
C THR A 147 -9.82 -24.84 10.60
N LEU A 148 -9.77 -23.90 9.66
CA LEU A 148 -10.95 -23.26 9.09
C LEU A 148 -11.35 -24.00 7.81
N ASP A 149 -12.58 -24.50 7.78
CA ASP A 149 -13.19 -25.06 6.58
C ASP A 149 -14.22 -24.06 6.02
N VAL A 150 -13.74 -23.15 5.19
CA VAL A 150 -14.59 -22.11 4.59
C VAL A 150 -15.28 -22.68 3.36
N SER A 151 -16.60 -22.52 3.23
CA SER A 151 -17.34 -22.93 2.03
C SER A 151 -17.14 -21.95 0.87
N ASP A 152 -17.33 -22.40 -0.37
CA ASP A 152 -17.21 -21.54 -1.56
C ASP A 152 -18.23 -20.39 -1.53
N SER A 153 -19.44 -20.67 -1.03
CA SER A 153 -20.45 -19.63 -0.79
C SER A 153 -19.97 -18.55 0.21
N ALA A 154 -19.21 -18.93 1.24
CA ALA A 154 -18.65 -17.99 2.20
C ALA A 154 -17.49 -17.19 1.59
N ARG A 155 -16.65 -17.79 0.73
CA ARG A 155 -15.62 -17.06 -0.04
C ARG A 155 -16.23 -16.00 -0.94
N PHE A 156 -17.23 -16.40 -1.72
CA PHE A 156 -17.96 -15.47 -2.60
C PHE A 156 -18.61 -14.36 -1.79
N TRP A 157 -19.26 -14.69 -0.66
CA TRP A 157 -19.85 -13.69 0.22
C TRP A 157 -18.82 -12.66 0.72
N LEU A 158 -17.63 -13.12 1.12
CA LEU A 158 -16.53 -12.25 1.53
C LEU A 158 -16.01 -11.38 0.37
N ALA A 159 -15.89 -11.94 -0.83
CA ALA A 159 -15.43 -11.20 -2.01
C ALA A 159 -16.38 -10.04 -2.36
N VAL A 160 -17.69 -10.32 -2.42
CA VAL A 160 -18.72 -9.33 -2.77
C VAL A 160 -18.85 -8.26 -1.69
N ARG A 161 -18.90 -8.65 -0.41
CA ARG A 161 -19.07 -7.70 0.71
C ARG A 161 -17.78 -6.95 1.07
N GLY A 162 -16.62 -7.53 0.76
CA GLY A 162 -15.31 -6.98 1.08
C GLY A 162 -14.74 -6.06 0.01
N TYR A 163 -15.41 -5.96 -1.15
CA TYR A 163 -15.03 -5.07 -2.23
C TYR A 163 -15.70 -3.71 -2.11
N ASP A 164 -14.91 -2.66 -2.24
CA ASP A 164 -15.37 -1.29 -2.36
C ASP A 164 -14.79 -0.68 -3.64
N PRO A 165 -15.59 -0.07 -4.53
CA PRO A 165 -15.07 0.54 -5.76
C PRO A 165 -14.03 1.64 -5.55
N MET A 166 -14.07 2.34 -4.41
CA MET A 166 -13.13 3.41 -4.05
C MET A 166 -11.92 2.88 -3.27
N TYR A 167 -12.12 1.90 -2.39
CA TYR A 167 -11.07 1.37 -1.51
C TYR A 167 -10.50 0.02 -1.93
N GLY A 168 -10.99 -0.57 -3.02
CA GLY A 168 -10.64 -1.90 -3.50
C GLY A 168 -10.88 -2.98 -2.44
N ALA A 169 -9.95 -3.93 -2.33
CA ALA A 169 -9.99 -5.00 -1.33
C ALA A 169 -9.51 -4.57 0.08
N ARG A 170 -9.22 -3.28 0.33
CA ARG A 170 -8.74 -2.81 1.66
C ARG A 170 -9.70 -3.15 2.81
N PRO A 171 -11.04 -3.05 2.66
CA PRO A 171 -11.98 -3.42 3.73
C PRO A 171 -12.01 -4.92 4.05
N LEU A 172 -11.56 -5.78 3.11
CA LEU A 172 -11.71 -7.23 3.20
C LEU A 172 -11.06 -7.83 4.44
N ARG A 173 -9.84 -7.37 4.79
CA ARG A 173 -9.15 -7.84 6.00
C ARG A 173 -9.96 -7.55 7.27
N ARG A 174 -10.58 -6.37 7.34
CA ARG A 174 -11.45 -5.99 8.46
C ARG A 174 -12.71 -6.85 8.48
N LEU A 175 -13.33 -7.07 7.32
CA LEU A 175 -14.52 -7.90 7.19
C LEU A 175 -14.24 -9.34 7.67
N ILE A 176 -13.16 -9.96 7.23
CA ILE A 176 -12.78 -11.33 7.66
C ILE A 176 -12.55 -11.39 9.17
N GLN A 177 -11.88 -10.39 9.74
CA GLN A 177 -11.68 -10.32 11.19
C GLN A 177 -13.01 -10.22 11.94
N GLN A 178 -13.94 -9.37 11.49
CA GLN A 178 -15.25 -9.18 12.14
C GLN A 178 -16.18 -10.39 11.95
N ALA A 179 -16.23 -10.95 10.73
CA ALA A 179 -17.16 -12.01 10.38
C ALA A 179 -16.70 -13.38 10.91
N ILE A 180 -15.39 -13.65 10.91
CA ILE A 180 -14.84 -14.96 11.31
C ILE A 180 -14.08 -14.84 12.63
N GLY A 181 -13.10 -13.94 12.71
CA GLY A 181 -12.20 -13.84 13.87
C GLY A 181 -12.92 -13.55 15.19
N ASP A 182 -13.83 -12.58 15.19
CA ASP A 182 -14.56 -12.17 16.40
C ASP A 182 -15.58 -13.23 16.85
N GLN A 183 -16.22 -13.93 15.91
CA GLN A 183 -17.11 -15.06 16.22
C GLN A 183 -16.33 -16.24 16.80
N LEU A 184 -15.21 -16.60 16.17
CA LEU A 184 -14.36 -17.69 16.63
C LEU A 184 -13.80 -17.42 18.03
N ALA A 185 -13.41 -16.17 18.31
CA ALA A 185 -12.94 -15.78 19.64
C ALA A 185 -14.01 -16.02 20.72
N LYS A 186 -15.29 -15.71 20.43
CA LYS A 186 -16.39 -15.95 21.36
C LYS A 186 -16.61 -17.45 21.60
N LEU A 187 -16.61 -18.26 20.54
CA LEU A 187 -16.78 -19.72 20.63
C LEU A 187 -15.65 -20.39 21.41
N LEU A 188 -14.39 -19.94 21.21
CA LEU A 188 -13.24 -20.41 21.97
C LEU A 188 -13.35 -20.06 23.46
N LEU A 189 -13.83 -18.86 23.80
CA LEU A 189 -14.02 -18.43 25.19
C LEU A 189 -15.20 -19.15 25.87
N ALA A 190 -16.25 -19.47 25.12
CA ALA A 190 -17.38 -20.25 25.60
C ALA A 190 -17.04 -21.74 25.79
N GLY A 191 -15.98 -22.22 25.13
CA GLY A 191 -15.56 -23.62 25.15
C GLY A 191 -16.28 -24.51 24.14
N ASP A 192 -17.06 -23.90 23.23
CA ASP A 192 -17.79 -24.57 22.15
C ASP A 192 -16.86 -25.06 21.03
N VAL A 193 -15.72 -24.38 20.85
CA VAL A 193 -14.62 -24.78 19.97
C VAL A 193 -13.38 -25.03 20.80
N LYS A 194 -12.66 -26.10 20.52
CA LYS A 194 -11.44 -26.52 21.23
C LYS A 194 -10.25 -26.61 20.28
N ASP A 195 -9.07 -26.53 20.87
CA ASP A 195 -7.82 -26.70 20.13
C ASP A 195 -7.81 -28.04 19.38
N GLY A 196 -7.52 -28.02 18.08
CA GLY A 196 -7.57 -29.20 17.20
C GLY A 196 -8.84 -29.33 16.35
N ASP A 197 -9.88 -28.54 16.63
CA ASP A 197 -11.13 -28.61 15.88
C ASP A 197 -11.03 -28.03 14.47
N THR A 198 -11.82 -28.61 13.57
CA THR A 198 -12.13 -28.02 12.26
C THR A 198 -13.43 -27.25 12.38
N VAL A 199 -13.37 -25.94 12.17
CA VAL A 199 -14.51 -25.04 12.28
C VAL A 199 -15.03 -24.73 10.87
N PRO A 200 -16.22 -25.22 10.50
CA PRO A 200 -16.82 -24.88 9.22
C PRO A 200 -17.34 -23.45 9.24
N VAL A 201 -17.16 -22.73 8.13
CA VAL A 201 -17.66 -21.36 7.93
C VAL A 201 -18.63 -21.37 6.75
N LYS A 202 -19.89 -21.04 7.04
CA LYS A 202 -20.98 -21.02 6.06
C LYS A 202 -21.68 -19.67 6.04
N VAL A 203 -22.42 -19.40 4.98
CA VAL A 203 -23.33 -18.24 4.91
C VAL A 203 -24.60 -18.57 5.70
N SER A 204 -25.13 -17.60 6.45
CA SER A 204 -26.40 -17.72 7.17
C SER A 204 -27.57 -18.02 6.21
N GLU A 205 -28.65 -18.61 6.70
CA GLU A 205 -29.87 -18.86 5.90
C GLU A 205 -30.47 -17.57 5.32
N THR A 206 -30.31 -16.46 6.04
CA THR A 206 -30.71 -15.12 5.63
C THR A 206 -29.77 -14.47 4.60
N GLY A 207 -28.57 -15.03 4.38
CA GLY A 207 -27.57 -14.51 3.43
C GLY A 207 -26.81 -13.27 3.89
N ASP A 208 -27.04 -12.81 5.11
CA ASP A 208 -26.58 -11.51 5.61
C ASP A 208 -25.30 -11.57 6.45
N ALA A 209 -24.89 -12.76 6.89
CA ALA A 209 -23.72 -12.97 7.73
C ALA A 209 -23.06 -14.33 7.47
N LEU A 210 -21.84 -14.50 8.01
CA LEU A 210 -21.21 -15.81 8.13
C LEU A 210 -21.53 -16.41 9.51
N VAL A 211 -21.64 -17.73 9.54
CA VAL A 211 -21.88 -18.53 10.74
C VAL A 211 -20.76 -19.57 10.85
N LEU A 212 -20.23 -19.72 12.07
CA LEU A 212 -19.22 -20.71 12.43
C LEU A 212 -19.90 -21.85 13.19
N GLY A 213 -19.72 -23.10 12.73
CA GLY A 213 -20.32 -24.29 13.35
C GLY A 213 -20.92 -25.30 12.38
#